data_AF-A0A4Y9QKE2-F1
#
_entry.id   AF-A0A4Y9QKE2-F1
#
_cell.length_a   1.000
_cell.length_b   1.000
_cell.length_c   1.000
_cell.angle_alpha   90.00
_cell.angle_beta   90.00
_cell.angle_gamma   90.00
#
_symmetry.space_group_name_H-M   'P 1'
#
loop_
_entity.id
_entity.type
_entity.pdbx_description
1 polymer ?
#
loop_
_entity_poly.entity_id
_entity_poly.type
_entity_poly.pdbx_seq_one_letter_code
_entity_poly.pdbx_strand_id
1 'polypeptide(L)'
;MRVRAGGAGQSGRVSRPLPTEPDRPDEGQDPDIEALLASPAAAQGDGATITPYRDGPLIVRGDFRLVDPDGAVIDPGRKTIALCRCGKSGIKPFCDGAHKRSGFSAPSAPSRPRPAARIVREAGED
;
A
#
# COMPACT_ATOMS: atom_id res chain seq x y z
N MET A 1 -81.24 46.62 -5.43
CA MET A 1 -81.37 46.45 -6.90
C MET A 1 -80.19 47.14 -7.57
N ARG A 2 -79.43 46.36 -8.36
CA ARG A 2 -78.43 46.77 -9.37
C ARG A 2 -77.06 47.33 -8.94
N VAL A 3 -76.08 46.41 -9.03
CA VAL A 3 -74.77 46.49 -9.73
C VAL A 3 -74.06 47.84 -9.90
N ARG A 4 -72.75 47.84 -9.58
CA ARG A 4 -71.71 48.10 -10.60
C ARG A 4 -70.32 47.61 -10.20
N ALA A 5 -69.59 47.20 -11.23
CA ALA A 5 -68.28 46.56 -11.25
C ALA A 5 -67.12 47.56 -11.34
N GLY A 6 -65.89 47.05 -11.19
CA GLY A 6 -64.63 47.70 -11.55
C GLY A 6 -63.69 47.86 -10.35
N GLY A 7 -62.40 47.57 -10.40
CA GLY A 7 -61.54 47.31 -11.55
C GLY A 7 -60.17 46.81 -11.10
N ALA A 8 -59.40 46.40 -12.10
CA ALA A 8 -58.09 45.78 -12.01
C ALA A 8 -57.00 46.72 -11.46
N GLY A 9 -56.13 46.17 -10.62
CA GLY A 9 -54.86 46.77 -10.19
C GLY A 9 -53.76 45.72 -10.27
N GLN A 10 -53.29 45.44 -11.48
CA GLN A 10 -52.22 44.49 -11.76
C GLN A 10 -50.86 45.13 -11.43
N SER A 11 -50.30 44.77 -10.28
CA SER A 11 -48.97 45.14 -9.84
C SER A 11 -47.92 44.48 -10.74
N GLY A 12 -47.29 45.26 -11.61
CA GLY A 12 -46.17 44.82 -12.44
C GLY A 12 -45.00 44.36 -11.57
N ARG A 13 -44.70 43.07 -11.60
CA ARG A 13 -43.47 42.52 -11.05
C ARG A 13 -42.33 42.88 -12.00
N VAL A 14 -41.50 43.83 -11.59
CA VAL A 14 -40.23 44.11 -12.28
C VAL A 14 -39.24 43.03 -11.85
N SER A 15 -39.03 42.03 -12.71
CA SER A 15 -37.99 41.02 -12.52
C SER A 15 -36.61 41.67 -12.62
N ARG A 16 -35.92 41.84 -11.49
CA ARG A 16 -34.49 42.14 -11.47
C ARG A 16 -33.74 40.86 -11.84
N PRO A 17 -32.85 40.85 -12.85
CA PRO A 17 -31.99 39.69 -13.11
C PRO A 17 -31.02 39.51 -11.93
N LEU A 18 -30.86 38.26 -11.50
CA LEU A 18 -29.84 37.86 -10.53
C LEU A 18 -28.44 38.13 -11.11
N PRO A 19 -27.47 38.60 -10.31
CA PRO A 19 -26.08 38.63 -10.74
C PRO A 19 -25.61 37.20 -11.03
N THR A 20 -25.09 36.98 -12.22
CA THR A 20 -24.41 35.75 -12.63
C THR A 20 -23.19 35.54 -11.74
N GLU A 21 -23.12 34.38 -11.09
CA GLU A 21 -21.95 33.98 -10.30
C GLU A 21 -20.69 34.00 -11.17
N PRO A 22 -19.55 34.52 -10.67
CA PRO A 22 -18.30 34.39 -11.41
C PRO A 22 -17.89 32.91 -11.46
N ASP A 23 -17.48 32.48 -12.66
CA ASP A 23 -16.91 31.17 -12.96
C ASP A 23 -15.93 30.71 -11.87
N ARG A 24 -16.19 29.53 -11.31
CA ARG A 24 -15.23 28.83 -10.45
C ARG A 24 -14.15 28.26 -11.37
N PRO A 25 -12.86 28.61 -11.19
CA PRO A 25 -11.80 27.92 -11.90
C PRO A 25 -11.66 26.49 -11.37
N ASP A 26 -11.97 25.55 -12.25
CA ASP A 26 -11.41 24.20 -12.47
C ASP A 26 -10.81 23.45 -11.27
N GLU A 27 -11.53 22.41 -10.83
CA GLU A 27 -11.00 21.31 -10.03
C GLU A 27 -10.00 20.51 -10.87
N GLY A 28 -8.69 20.55 -10.56
CA GLY A 28 -7.78 19.68 -11.30
C GLY A 28 -6.30 19.76 -10.94
N GLN A 29 -5.87 18.83 -10.10
CA GLN A 29 -4.51 18.29 -9.95
C GLN A 29 -3.51 19.07 -9.09
N ASP A 30 -3.53 18.71 -7.79
CA ASP A 30 -2.40 18.83 -6.87
C ASP A 30 -1.12 18.19 -7.48
N PRO A 31 -0.06 18.95 -7.75
CA PRO A 31 1.13 18.43 -8.42
C PRO A 31 2.15 17.78 -7.45
N ASP A 32 1.72 16.94 -6.50
CA ASP A 32 2.64 16.35 -5.50
C ASP A 32 2.48 14.84 -5.24
N ILE A 33 1.49 14.15 -5.85
CA ILE A 33 1.35 12.68 -5.68
C ILE A 33 2.21 11.90 -6.69
N GLU A 34 2.43 12.43 -7.89
CA GLU A 34 3.19 11.74 -8.95
C GLU A 34 4.70 11.69 -8.66
N ALA A 35 5.22 12.64 -7.87
CA ALA A 35 6.62 12.68 -7.43
C ALA A 35 6.94 11.70 -6.30
N LEU A 36 5.95 11.28 -5.50
CA LEU A 36 6.12 10.26 -4.44
C LEU A 36 6.07 8.82 -4.99
N LEU A 37 5.55 8.64 -6.20
CA LEU A 37 5.49 7.35 -6.90
C LEU A 37 6.71 7.07 -7.77
N ALA A 38 7.55 8.08 -8.02
CA ALA A 38 8.79 7.95 -8.78
C ALA A 38 10.00 7.73 -7.87
N SER A 39 10.09 6.55 -7.23
CA SER A 39 11.37 6.04 -6.74
C SER A 39 11.98 5.10 -7.78
N PRO A 40 12.98 5.54 -8.58
CA PRO A 40 13.62 4.70 -9.59
C PRO A 40 14.61 3.72 -8.92
N ALA A 41 14.08 2.62 -8.39
CA ALA A 41 14.85 1.41 -8.10
C ALA A 41 13.97 0.14 -8.12
N ALA A 42 12.81 0.19 -8.76
CA ALA A 42 12.07 -0.99 -9.19
C ALA A 42 12.42 -1.25 -10.66
N ALA A 43 13.68 -1.60 -10.92
CA ALA A 43 14.07 -2.14 -12.21
C ALA A 43 13.75 -3.65 -12.21
N GLN A 44 12.99 -4.05 -13.21
CA GLN A 44 12.36 -5.33 -13.41
C GLN A 44 13.40 -6.41 -13.75
N GLY A 45 13.35 -7.49 -12.97
CA GLY A 45 14.03 -8.77 -13.17
C GLY A 45 13.21 -9.82 -12.40
N ASP A 46 13.32 -11.11 -12.76
CA ASP A 46 12.62 -12.20 -12.06
C ASP A 46 12.73 -11.99 -10.54
N GLY A 47 11.58 -11.74 -9.89
CA GLY A 47 11.53 -11.19 -8.53
C GLY A 47 12.24 -12.04 -7.48
N ALA A 48 12.30 -11.54 -6.25
CA ALA A 48 12.94 -12.25 -5.17
C ALA A 48 12.23 -13.58 -4.81
N THR A 49 12.98 -14.67 -4.73
CA THR A 49 12.50 -15.94 -4.14
C THR A 49 13.00 -16.07 -2.72
N ILE A 50 12.11 -16.37 -1.77
CA ILE A 50 12.43 -16.62 -0.36
C ILE A 50 12.10 -18.07 -0.02
N THR A 51 13.12 -18.87 0.31
CA THR A 51 12.98 -20.30 0.64
C THR A 51 13.32 -20.57 2.11
N PRO A 52 12.34 -20.97 2.95
CA PRO A 52 12.62 -21.42 4.30
C PRO A 52 13.25 -22.82 4.33
N TYR A 53 14.44 -22.94 4.90
CA TYR A 53 15.07 -24.24 5.11
C TYR A 53 14.63 -24.84 6.44
N ARG A 54 14.30 -26.14 6.45
CA ARG A 54 13.99 -26.91 7.65
C ARG A 54 15.12 -26.71 8.66
N ASP A 55 14.75 -26.36 9.89
CA ASP A 55 15.69 -26.16 11.01
C ASP A 55 16.80 -25.14 10.70
N GLY A 56 16.58 -24.28 9.71
CA GLY A 56 17.60 -23.41 9.12
C GLY A 56 17.09 -22.02 8.73
N PRO A 57 17.90 -21.27 7.96
CA PRO A 57 17.63 -19.88 7.62
C PRO A 57 16.53 -19.71 6.56
N LEU A 58 16.21 -18.45 6.25
CA LEU A 58 15.51 -18.06 5.03
C LEU A 58 16.54 -17.76 3.95
N ILE A 59 16.52 -18.49 2.83
CA ILE A 59 17.39 -18.22 1.69
C ILE A 59 16.68 -17.25 0.75
N VAL A 60 17.28 -16.10 0.49
CA VAL A 60 16.78 -15.10 -0.46
C VAL A 60 17.62 -15.16 -1.72
N ARG A 61 16.99 -15.22 -2.89
CA ARG A 61 17.63 -15.21 -4.22
C ARG A 61 16.90 -14.24 -5.14
N GLY A 62 17.61 -13.76 -6.17
CA GLY A 62 17.04 -12.88 -7.19
C GLY A 62 17.27 -11.41 -6.86
N ASP A 63 16.46 -10.55 -7.45
CA ASP A 63 16.58 -9.10 -7.28
C ASP A 63 15.76 -8.65 -6.07
N PHE A 64 16.44 -8.21 -5.01
CA PHE A 64 15.84 -7.73 -3.77
C PHE A 64 16.59 -6.53 -3.21
N ARG A 65 15.90 -5.73 -2.40
CA ARG A 65 16.51 -4.73 -1.51
C ARG A 65 16.32 -5.16 -0.06
N LEU A 66 17.36 -5.01 0.74
CA LEU A 66 17.30 -5.19 2.18
C LEU A 66 17.43 -3.81 2.82
N VAL A 67 16.44 -3.45 3.65
CA VAL A 67 16.38 -2.15 4.31
C VAL A 67 16.05 -2.34 5.79
N ASP A 68 16.43 -1.38 6.62
CA ASP A 68 15.96 -1.26 8.00
C ASP A 68 14.64 -0.45 8.09
N PRO A 69 14.02 -0.32 9.28
CA PRO A 69 12.78 0.44 9.44
C PRO A 69 12.88 1.93 9.11
N ASP A 70 14.08 2.52 9.17
CA ASP A 70 14.34 3.92 8.84
C ASP A 70 14.54 4.11 7.31
N GLY A 71 14.55 3.00 6.56
CA GLY A 71 14.73 2.97 5.11
C GLY A 71 16.20 2.93 4.68
N ALA A 72 17.15 2.81 5.62
CA ALA A 72 18.56 2.69 5.28
C ALA A 72 18.84 1.34 4.61
N VAL A 73 19.63 1.36 3.53
CA VAL A 73 19.97 0.15 2.78
C VAL A 73 21.02 -0.66 3.54
N ILE A 74 20.73 -1.95 3.73
CA ILE A 74 21.67 -2.94 4.26
C ILE A 74 22.31 -3.65 3.07
N ASP A 75 23.63 -3.52 2.89
CA ASP A 75 24.36 -4.23 1.85
C ASP A 75 24.32 -5.76 2.07
N PRO A 76 23.70 -6.54 1.17
CA PRO A 76 23.67 -8.00 1.28
C PRO A 76 25.00 -8.67 0.88
N GLY A 77 25.92 -7.94 0.24
CA GLY A 77 27.20 -8.41 -0.29
C GLY A 77 27.13 -9.38 -1.48
N ARG A 78 25.94 -9.93 -1.77
CA ARG A 78 25.71 -10.90 -2.85
C ARG A 78 24.22 -11.05 -3.19
N LYS A 79 23.94 -11.55 -4.41
CA LYS A 79 22.58 -11.83 -4.91
C LYS A 79 21.86 -13.00 -4.23
N THR A 80 22.53 -13.73 -3.35
CA THR A 80 21.92 -14.82 -2.58
C THR A 80 22.37 -14.77 -1.15
N ILE A 81 21.45 -14.53 -0.22
CA ILE A 81 21.75 -14.40 1.20
C ILE A 81 20.96 -15.39 2.04
N ALA A 82 21.41 -15.57 3.28
CA ALA A 82 20.72 -16.35 4.29
C ALA A 82 20.34 -15.43 5.45
N LEU A 83 19.04 -15.23 5.68
CA LEU A 83 18.53 -14.45 6.80
C LEU A 83 18.28 -15.33 8.01
N CYS A 84 18.56 -14.78 9.19
CA CYS A 84 18.37 -15.47 10.46
C CYS A 84 16.89 -15.73 10.73
N ARG A 85 16.54 -17.00 10.93
CA ARG A 85 15.19 -17.43 11.36
C ARG A 85 15.14 -17.87 12.82
N CYS A 86 16.28 -18.28 13.39
CA CYS A 86 16.35 -18.85 14.75
C CYS A 86 16.51 -17.82 15.87
N GLY A 87 16.80 -16.55 15.55
CA GLY A 87 17.05 -15.48 16.53
C GLY A 87 18.42 -15.52 17.23
N LYS A 88 19.26 -16.53 16.98
CA LYS A 88 20.53 -16.74 17.69
C LYS A 88 21.79 -16.29 16.94
N SER A 89 21.66 -15.76 15.73
CA SER A 89 22.82 -15.26 14.95
C SER A 89 23.51 -14.09 15.66
N GLY A 90 24.84 -14.05 15.60
CA GLY A 90 25.66 -12.92 16.05
C GLY A 90 25.76 -11.77 15.03
N ILE A 91 25.37 -12.01 13.78
CA ILE A 91 25.48 -11.06 12.65
C ILE A 91 24.11 -10.75 12.04
N LYS A 92 23.10 -10.55 12.89
CA LYS A 92 21.73 -10.23 12.42
C LYS A 92 21.77 -9.02 11.47
N PRO A 93 20.94 -9.01 10.41
CA PRO A 93 19.86 -9.96 10.09
C PRO A 93 20.33 -11.26 9.40
N PHE A 94 21.63 -11.44 9.16
CA PHE A 94 22.17 -12.60 8.44
C PHE A 94 22.32 -13.84 9.32
N CYS A 95 22.38 -15.01 8.69
CA CYS A 95 22.63 -16.29 9.34
C CYS A 95 24.13 -16.63 9.37
N ASP A 96 24.66 -16.96 10.55
CA ASP A 96 26.03 -17.43 10.82
C ASP A 96 26.12 -18.94 11.18
N GLY A 97 25.02 -19.67 11.01
CA GLY A 97 24.93 -21.08 11.39
C GLY A 97 24.59 -21.35 12.86
N ALA A 98 24.32 -20.32 13.68
CA ALA A 98 23.91 -20.50 15.08
C ALA A 98 22.68 -21.41 15.26
N HIS A 99 21.81 -21.50 14.25
CA HIS A 99 20.66 -22.42 14.26
C HIS A 99 21.03 -23.87 14.53
N LYS A 100 22.20 -24.33 14.06
CA LYS A 100 22.68 -25.70 14.30
C LYS A 100 23.06 -25.91 15.76
N ARG A 101 23.79 -24.95 16.33
CA ARG A 101 24.30 -25.02 17.72
C ARG A 101 23.20 -24.78 18.74
N SER A 102 22.16 -24.01 18.40
CA SER A 102 21.05 -23.70 19.28
C SER A 102 19.91 -24.73 19.28
N GLY A 103 20.01 -25.79 18.46
CA GLY A 103 18.93 -26.78 18.31
C GLY A 103 17.64 -26.19 17.76
N PHE A 104 17.73 -25.19 16.86
CA PHE A 104 16.54 -24.58 16.28
C PHE A 104 15.76 -25.61 15.47
N SER A 105 14.47 -25.81 15.78
CA SER A 105 13.58 -26.68 15.03
C SER A 105 12.37 -25.92 14.50
N ALA A 106 12.17 -25.98 13.19
CA ALA A 106 10.98 -25.43 12.54
C ALA A 106 10.82 -25.97 11.12
N PRO A 107 9.59 -26.28 10.69
CA PRO A 107 9.31 -26.74 9.33
C PRO A 107 9.65 -25.67 8.28
N SER A 108 9.79 -26.11 7.03
CA SER A 108 9.94 -25.23 5.86
C SER A 108 8.63 -24.58 5.43
N ALA A 109 7.50 -25.20 5.73
CA ALA A 109 6.17 -24.71 5.41
C ALA A 109 5.41 -24.33 6.69
N PRO A 110 4.38 -23.45 6.62
CA PRO A 110 3.51 -23.18 7.74
C PRO A 110 2.89 -24.46 8.30
N SER A 111 2.94 -24.67 9.62
CA SER A 111 2.29 -25.79 10.29
C SER A 111 0.79 -25.58 10.52
N ARG A 112 0.32 -24.34 10.35
CA ARG A 112 -1.08 -23.93 10.45
C ARG A 112 -1.38 -22.87 9.38
N PRO A 113 -2.64 -22.75 8.93
CA PRO A 113 -3.03 -21.68 8.01
C PRO A 113 -2.74 -20.29 8.60
N ARG A 114 -2.27 -19.35 7.77
CA ARG A 114 -2.19 -17.94 8.17
C ARG A 114 -3.62 -17.37 8.27
N PRO A 115 -4.00 -16.70 9.36
CA PRO A 115 -5.33 -16.07 9.47
C PRO A 115 -5.65 -15.14 8.28
N ALA A 116 -4.67 -14.36 7.83
CA ALA A 116 -4.82 -13.50 6.65
C ALA A 116 -5.11 -14.26 5.34
N ALA A 117 -4.76 -15.54 5.25
CA ALA A 117 -5.11 -16.36 4.08
C ALA A 117 -6.61 -16.73 4.04
N ARG A 118 -7.35 -16.57 5.15
CA ARG A 118 -8.82 -16.77 5.18
C ARG A 118 -9.54 -15.53 4.63
N ILE A 119 -9.09 -14.34 5.02
CA ILE A 119 -9.67 -13.06 4.60
C ILE A 119 -9.70 -12.91 3.07
N VAL A 120 -8.64 -13.37 2.38
CA VAL A 120 -8.57 -13.27 0.91
C VAL A 120 -9.57 -14.19 0.18
N ARG A 121 -10.03 -15.27 0.82
CA ARG A 121 -10.99 -16.20 0.19
C ARG A 121 -12.43 -15.73 0.34
N GLU A 122 -12.76 -15.09 1.45
CA GLU A 122 -14.12 -14.62 1.73
C GLU A 122 -14.50 -13.38 0.92
N ALA A 123 -13.53 -12.62 0.40
CA ALA A 123 -13.76 -11.41 -0.40
C ALA A 123 -13.85 -11.64 -1.92
N GLY A 124 -13.88 -12.90 -2.38
CA GLY A 124 -13.85 -13.27 -3.81
C GLY A 124 -15.04 -14.10 -4.30
N GLU A 125 -16.05 -14.29 -3.47
CA GLU A 125 -17.28 -15.05 -3.77
C GLU A 125 -18.50 -14.14 -3.55
N ASP A 126 -18.68 -13.15 -4.43
CA ASP A 126 -19.91 -12.36 -4.61
C ASP A 126 -20.13 -12.04 -6.10
#